data_AF-A0A9W9DXX5-F1
#
_entry.id   AF-A0A9W9DXX5-F1
#
_cell.length_a   1.000
_cell.length_b   1.000
_cell.length_c   1.000
_cell.angle_alpha   90.00
_cell.angle_beta   90.00
_cell.angle_gamma   90.00
#
_symmetry.space_group_name_H-M   'P 1'
#
loop_
_entity.id
_entity.type
_entity.pdbx_description
1 polymer ?
#
loop_
_entity_poly.entity_id
_entity_poly.type
_entity_poly.pdbx_seq_one_letter_code
_entity_poly.pdbx_strand_id
1 'polypeptide(L)' 'LVIQSAHLIWSLRCERVIRNEGRNFTENEIRYRWVKKVNDLLELDRNMMHRKYEKKALSKRLVLQSWKGILVNED' A
#
# COMPACT_ATOMS: atom_id res chain seq x y z
N LEU A 1 1.20 -4.82 5.84
CA LEU A 1 0.67 -5.22 4.52
C LEU A 1 -0.71 -5.89 4.58
N VAL A 2 -0.95 -6.86 5.46
CA VAL A 2 -2.26 -7.54 5.62
C VAL A 2 -3.45 -6.58 5.72
N ILE A 3 -3.36 -5.55 6.56
CA ILE A 3 -4.42 -4.54 6.72
C ILE A 3 -4.66 -3.76 5.41
N GLN A 4 -3.60 -3.43 4.67
CA GLN A 4 -3.71 -2.72 3.40
C GLN A 4 -4.37 -3.60 2.33
N SER A 5 -4.05 -4.90 2.32
CA SER A 5 -4.71 -5.88 1.46
C SER A 5 -6.19 -6.01 1.80
N ALA A 6 -6.54 -6.14 3.08
CA ALA A 6 -7.93 -6.19 3.53
C ALA A 6 -8.71 -4.92 3.15
N HIS A 7 -8.11 -3.74 3.35
CA HIS A 7 -8.69 -2.47 2.96
C HIS A 7 -8.89 -2.37 1.44
N LEU A 8 -7.92 -2.82 0.64
CA LEU A 8 -8.06 -2.85 -0.81
C LEU A 8 -9.20 -3.77 -1.24
N ILE A 9 -9.28 -4.99 -0.68
CA ILE A 9 -10.37 -5.93 -0.96
C ILE A 9 -11.73 -5.32 -0.63
N TRP A 10 -11.84 -4.69 0.54
CA TRP A 10 -13.06 -4.00 0.94
C TRP A 10 -13.42 -2.87 -0.03
N SER A 11 -12.46 -2.01 -0.37
CA SER A 11 -12.66 -0.90 -1.31
C SER A 11 -13.11 -1.40 -2.69
N LEU A 12 -12.48 -2.46 -3.22
CA LEU A 12 -12.85 -3.07 -4.50
C LEU A 12 -14.27 -3.65 -4.44
N ARG A 13 -14.65 -4.32 -3.35
CA ARG A 13 -16.02 -4.83 -3.17
C ARG A 13 -17.06 -3.70 -3.18
N CYS A 14 -16.79 -2.62 -2.45
CA CYS A 14 -17.68 -1.45 -2.43
C CYS A 14 -17.78 -0.79 -3.80
N GLU A 15 -16.67 -0.58 -4.49
CA GLU A 15 -16.66 0.01 -5.84
C GLU A 15 -17.43 -0.85 -6.85
N ARG A 16 -17.24 -2.17 -6.80
CA ARG A 16 -17.97 -3.13 -7.64
C ARG A 16 -19.47 -2.99 -7.46
N VAL A 17 -19.94 -2.97 -6.21
CA VAL A 17 -21.38 -2.99 -5.88
C VAL A 17 -22.02 -1.61 -6.10
N ILE A 18 -21.35 -0.53 -5.69
CA ILE A 18 -21.95 0.82 -5.65
C ILE A 18 -21.78 1.56 -6.97
N ARG A 19 -20.64 1.41 -7.65
CA ARG A 19 -20.26 2.25 -8.80
C ARG A 19 -20.20 1.50 -10.12
N ASN A 20 -19.94 0.19 -10.10
CA ASN A 20 -19.68 -0.60 -11.30
C ASN A 20 -20.80 -1.60 -11.62
N GLU A 21 -21.99 -1.44 -11.02
CA GLU A 21 -23.18 -2.29 -11.25
C GLU A 21 -22.90 -3.80 -11.13
N GLY A 22 -21.97 -4.18 -10.24
CA GLY A 22 -21.59 -5.57 -10.04
C GLY A 22 -20.53 -6.11 -11.00
N ARG A 23 -20.09 -5.34 -12.02
CA ARG A 23 -19.10 -5.76 -13.02
C ARG A 23 -17.77 -6.11 -12.36
N ASN A 24 -17.26 -7.29 -12.71
CA ASN A 24 -16.00 -7.80 -12.19
C ASN A 24 -14.80 -6.98 -12.71
N PHE A 25 -13.79 -6.84 -11.86
CA PHE A 25 -12.49 -6.29 -12.27
C PHE A 25 -11.65 -7.37 -12.95
N THR A 26 -10.80 -6.94 -13.86
CA THR A 26 -9.76 -7.79 -14.43
C THR A 26 -8.64 -8.01 -13.42
N GLU A 27 -7.90 -9.11 -13.58
CA GLU A 27 -6.72 -9.40 -12.74
C GLU A 27 -5.70 -8.27 -12.83
N ASN A 28 -5.49 -7.72 -14.03
CA ASN A 28 -4.55 -6.62 -14.27
C ASN A 28 -4.95 -5.35 -13.50
N GLU A 29 -6.22 -4.96 -13.51
CA GLU A 29 -6.68 -3.81 -12.72
C GLU A 29 -6.45 -4.00 -11.23
N ILE A 30 -6.75 -5.19 -10.70
CA ILE A 30 -6.50 -5.51 -9.29
C ILE A 30 -5.00 -5.43 -8.99
N ARG A 31 -4.16 -6.02 -9.85
CA ARG A 31 -2.69 -6.01 -9.71
C ARG A 31 -2.14 -4.59 -9.71
N TYR A 32 -2.51 -3.77 -10.69
CA TYR A 32 -2.04 -2.38 -10.78
C TYR A 32 -2.48 -1.54 -9.58
N ARG A 33 -3.72 -1.70 -9.12
CA ARG A 33 -4.22 -1.01 -7.92
C ARG A 33 -3.49 -1.45 -6.66
N TRP A 34 -3.18 -2.74 -6.53
CA TRP A 34 -2.39 -3.25 -5.42
C TRP A 34 -0.98 -2.67 -5.42
N VAL A 35 -0.28 -2.73 -6.57
CA VAL A 35 1.06 -2.15 -6.71
C VAL A 35 1.06 -0.66 -6.38
N LYS A 36 0.08 0.09 -6.89
CA LYS A 36 -0.07 1.52 -6.55
C LYS A 36 -0.24 1.73 -5.04
N LYS A 37 -1.14 0.99 -4.40
CA LYS A 37 -1.40 1.09 -2.95
C LYS A 37 -0.15 0.78 -2.11
N VAL A 38 0.64 -0.20 -2.53
CA VAL A 38 1.89 -0.57 -1.88
C VAL A 38 2.94 0.52 -2.06
N ASN A 39 3.07 1.10 -3.26
CA ASN A 39 3.96 2.23 -3.50
C ASN A 39 3.57 3.48 -2.70
N ASP A 40 2.27 3.79 -2.62
CA ASP A 40 1.77 4.92 -1.82
C ASP A 40 2.11 4.73 -0.32
N LEU A 41 2.04 3.48 0.18
CA LEU A 41 2.43 3.15 1.56
C LEU A 41 3.93 3.32 1.78
N LEU A 42 4.75 2.86 0.83
CA LEU A 42 6.20 3.02 0.89
C LEU A 42 6.58 4.50 0.95
N GLU A 43 5.93 5.34 0.13
CA GLU A 43 6.16 6.78 0.15
C GLU A 43 5.71 7.41 1.47
N LEU A 44 4.57 7.00 2.01
CA LEU A 44 4.11 7.44 3.33
C LEU A 44 5.11 7.08 4.43
N ASP A 45 5.58 5.83 4.47
CA ASP A 45 6.58 5.38 5.45
C ASP A 45 7.88 6.17 5.31
N ARG A 46 8.31 6.45 4.07
CA ARG A 46 9.46 7.33 3.79
C ARG A 46 9.26 8.75 4.32
N ASN A 47 8.10 9.33 4.08
CA ASN A 47 7.77 10.66 4.56
C ASN A 47 7.72 10.71 6.09
N MET A 48 7.16 9.68 6.72
CA MET A 48 7.07 9.54 8.17
C MET A 48 8.42 9.37 8.86
N MET A 49 9.49 9.02 8.13
CA MET A 49 10.87 9.05 8.67
C MET A 49 11.45 10.46 8.80
N HIS A 50 10.79 11.49 8.24
CA HIS A 50 11.33 12.84 8.24
C HIS A 50 11.41 13.41 9.67
N ARG A 51 12.53 14.07 9.98
CA ARG A 51 12.81 14.67 11.31
C ARG A 51 11.74 15.66 11.80
N LYS A 52 10.96 16.23 10.89
CA LYS A 52 9.83 17.13 11.20
C LYS A 52 8.76 16.49 12.10
N TYR A 53 8.72 15.16 12.17
CA TYR A 53 7.80 14.43 13.04
C TYR A 53 8.38 14.12 14.43
N GLU A 54 9.62 14.55 14.71
CA GLU A 54 10.31 14.41 16.00
C GLU A 54 10.16 13.00 16.61
N LYS A 55 9.52 12.90 17.79
CA LYS A 55 9.30 11.63 18.51
C LYS A 55 8.33 10.69 17.81
N LYS A 56 7.53 11.18 16.86
CA LYS A 56 6.60 10.39 16.04
C LYS A 56 7.23 9.92 14.73
N ALA A 57 8.45 10.35 14.42
CA ALA A 57 9.14 9.91 13.22
C ALA A 57 9.41 8.39 13.28
N LEU A 58 9.14 7.71 12.18
CA LEU A 58 9.47 6.29 12.06
C LEU A 58 10.99 6.11 12.04
N SER A 59 11.48 5.07 12.72
CA SER A 59 12.89 4.74 12.65
C SER A 59 13.24 4.17 11.28
N LYS A 60 14.37 4.60 10.71
CA LYS A 60 14.88 4.07 9.43
C LYS A 60 15.04 2.56 9.45
N ARG A 61 15.51 2.01 10.58
CA ARG A 61 15.67 0.57 10.77
C ARG A 61 14.34 -0.17 10.63
N LEU A 62 13.28 0.33 11.26
CA LEU A 62 11.94 -0.28 11.19
C LEU A 62 11.39 -0.30 9.77
N VAL A 63 11.52 0.82 9.05
CA VAL A 63 11.03 0.89 7.66
C VAL A 63 11.82 -0.06 6.78
N LEU A 64 13.16 -0.06 6.83
CA LEU A 64 13.99 -0.98 6.05
C LEU A 64 13.64 -2.44 6.36
N GLN A 65 13.46 -2.81 7.62
CA GLN A 65 13.06 -4.17 8.00
C GLN A 65 11.68 -4.55 7.45
N SER A 66 10.74 -3.61 7.41
CA SER A 66 9.36 -3.87 6.97
C SER A 66 9.26 -4.06 5.45
N TRP A 67 10.17 -3.45 4.69
CA TRP A 67 10.17 -3.48 3.22
C TRP A 67 11.20 -4.44 2.63
N LYS A 68 12.09 -4.98 3.47
CA LYS A 68 13.10 -5.95 3.05
C LYS A 68 12.46 -7.21 2.44
N GLY A 69 12.94 -7.60 1.26
CA GLY A 69 12.46 -8.75 0.49
C GLY A 69 11.15 -8.51 -0.27
N ILE A 70 10.66 -7.28 -0.31
CA ILE A 70 9.38 -6.92 -0.95
C ILE A 70 9.60 -5.99 -2.16
N LEU A 71 10.66 -5.20 -2.13
CA LEU A 71 10.97 -4.23 -3.18
C LEU A 71 11.52 -4.94 -4.42
N VAL A 72 11.11 -4.48 -5.60
CA VAL A 72 11.71 -4.90 -6.87
C VAL A 72 13.03 -4.13 -7.02
N ASN A 73 14.11 -4.84 -7.34
CA ASN A 73 15.48 -4.31 -7.45
C ASN A 73 16.03 -3.77 -6.11
N GLU A 74 16.14 -4.64 -5.10
CA GLU A 74 16.66 -4.29 -3.77
C GLU A 74 18.21 -4.34 -3.66
N ASP A 75 18.92 -4.46 -4.79
CA ASP A 75 20.39 -4.53 -4.86
C ASP A 75 21.09 -3.17 -4.67
#